data_AF-A0A7C9INE1-F1
#
_entry.id   AF-A0A7C9INE1-F1
#
_cell.length_a   1.000
_cell.length_b   1.000
_cell.length_c   1.000
_cell.angle_alpha   90.00
_cell.angle_beta   90.00
_cell.angle_gamma   90.00
#
_symmetry.space_group_name_H-M   'P 1'
#
loop_
_entity.id
_entity.type
_entity.pdbx_description
1 polymer ?
#
loop_
_entity_poly.entity_id
_entity_poly.type
_entity_poly.pdbx_seq_one_letter_code
_entity_poly.pdbx_strand_id
1 'polypeptide(L)' 'MDVPSKSNKAWADIVTGKKTYQLKFLAAKILLGRLTRAVKEDPSPDNVSSSVDQIYAIFANNVNMPSVQDDLKTIFG' A
#
# COMPACT_ATOMS: atom_id res chain seq x y z
N MET A 1 9.62 -6.97 -11.13
CA MET A 1 9.17 -5.56 -11.11
C MET A 1 9.68 -4.97 -9.81
N ASP A 2 10.26 -3.78 -9.84
CA ASP A 2 10.80 -3.17 -8.62
C ASP A 2 9.69 -2.48 -7.82
N VAL A 3 9.84 -2.44 -6.50
CA VAL A 3 8.90 -1.73 -5.62
C VAL A 3 9.20 -0.23 -5.70
N PRO A 4 8.26 0.61 -6.15
CA PRO A 4 8.50 2.05 -6.28
C PRO A 4 8.81 2.72 -4.94
N SER A 5 9.63 3.77 -4.95
CA SER A 5 9.99 4.55 -3.76
C SER A 5 8.77 4.92 -2.90
N LYS A 6 8.93 4.89 -1.57
CA LYS A 6 7.93 5.32 -0.59
C LYS A 6 7.43 6.75 -0.82
N SER A 7 8.24 7.61 -1.42
CA SER A 7 7.86 8.98 -1.79
C SER A 7 6.87 9.07 -2.95
N ASN A 8 6.56 7.95 -3.63
CA ASN A 8 5.53 7.92 -4.67
C ASN A 8 4.14 8.19 -4.06
N LYS A 9 3.46 9.23 -4.56
CA LYS A 9 2.13 9.65 -4.09
C LYS A 9 1.08 8.55 -4.14
N ALA A 10 1.21 7.57 -5.04
CA ALA A 10 0.29 6.44 -5.11
C ALA A 10 0.26 5.63 -3.80
N TRP A 11 1.36 5.54 -3.05
CA TRP A 11 1.37 4.91 -1.72
C TRP A 11 0.45 5.66 -0.74
N ALA A 12 0.54 6.99 -0.70
CA ALA A 12 -0.32 7.82 0.13
C ALA A 12 -1.79 7.73 -0.33
N ASP A 13 -2.04 7.71 -1.63
CA ASP A 13 -3.40 7.61 -2.19
C ASP A 13 -4.09 6.29 -1.84
N ILE A 14 -3.35 5.17 -1.80
CA ILE A 14 -3.92 3.88 -1.39
C ILE A 14 -4.19 3.84 0.11
N VAL A 15 -3.26 4.28 0.97
CA VAL A 15 -3.46 4.20 2.43
C VAL A 15 -4.53 5.18 2.90
N THR A 16 -4.68 6.33 2.25
CA THR A 16 -5.77 7.28 2.53
C THR A 16 -7.12 6.83 1.95
N GLY A 17 -7.13 5.80 1.09
CA GLY A 17 -8.32 5.33 0.39
C GLY A 17 -8.83 6.29 -0.69
N LYS A 18 -8.03 7.28 -1.11
CA LYS A 18 -8.33 8.15 -2.26
C LYS A 18 -8.41 7.34 -3.56
N LYS A 19 -7.56 6.32 -3.67
CA LYS A 19 -7.62 5.32 -4.73
C LYS A 19 -7.73 3.94 -4.11
N THR A 20 -8.61 3.12 -4.66
CA THR A 20 -8.79 1.73 -4.26
C THR A 20 -8.46 0.82 -5.43
N TYR A 21 -7.78 -0.29 -5.14
CA TYR A 21 -7.39 -1.28 -6.13
C TYR A 21 -7.83 -2.65 -5.64
N GLN A 22 -8.25 -3.51 -6.57
CA GLN A 22 -8.51 -4.91 -6.26
C GLN A 22 -7.19 -5.65 -6.22
N LEU A 23 -6.59 -5.72 -5.03
CA LEU A 23 -5.36 -6.47 -4.83
C LEU A 23 -5.61 -7.98 -5.05
N LYS A 24 -4.56 -8.74 -5.28
CA LYS A 24 -4.54 -10.21 -5.32
C LYS A 24 -3.84 -10.75 -4.08
N PHE A 25 -2.87 -10.03 -3.54
CA PHE A 25 -2.14 -10.44 -2.35
C PHE A 25 -2.96 -10.21 -1.08
N LEU A 26 -3.33 -11.31 -0.41
CA LEU A 26 -4.23 -11.29 0.74
C LEU A 26 -3.67 -10.47 1.92
N ALA A 27 -2.38 -10.61 2.22
CA ALA A 27 -1.75 -9.85 3.30
C ALA A 27 -1.85 -8.34 3.06
N ALA A 28 -1.63 -7.88 1.83
CA ALA A 28 -1.79 -6.49 1.46
C ALA A 28 -3.25 -6.02 1.59
N LYS A 29 -4.25 -6.84 1.21
CA LYS A 29 -5.68 -6.50 1.40
C LYS A 29 -6.03 -6.23 2.86
N ILE A 30 -5.69 -7.19 3.73
CA ILE A 30 -6.03 -7.14 5.14
C ILE A 30 -5.34 -5.94 5.79
N LEU A 31 -4.05 -5.76 5.50
CA LEU A 31 -3.28 -4.64 6.01
C LEU A 31 -3.84 -3.30 5.52
N LEU A 32 -4.10 -3.17 4.22
CA LEU A 32 -4.61 -1.92 3.65
C LEU A 32 -5.96 -1.53 4.27
N GLY A 33 -6.87 -2.48 4.47
CA GLY A 33 -8.15 -2.21 5.15
C GLY A 33 -7.95 -1.65 6.57
N ARG A 34 -7.00 -2.19 7.34
CA ARG A 34 -6.64 -1.68 8.67
C ARG A 34 -6.03 -0.28 8.58
N LEU A 35 -5.07 -0.07 7.70
CA LEU A 35 -4.36 1.20 7.55
C LEU A 35 -5.30 2.32 7.07
N THR A 36 -6.16 2.05 6.09
CA THR A 36 -7.14 3.03 5.62
C THR A 36 -8.13 3.43 6.70
N ARG A 37 -8.52 2.50 7.57
CA ARG A 37 -9.33 2.85 8.74
C ARG A 37 -8.54 3.72 9.72
N ALA A 38 -7.30 3.34 10.05
CA ALA A 38 -6.46 4.11 10.96
C ALA A 38 -6.21 5.54 10.45
N VAL A 39 -5.94 5.71 9.15
CA VAL A 39 -5.75 7.03 8.51
C VAL A 39 -7.04 7.84 8.46
N LYS A 40 -8.22 7.20 8.37
CA LYS A 40 -9.51 7.90 8.48
C LYS A 40 -9.79 8.39 9.89
N GLU A 41 -9.40 7.62 10.90
CA GLU A 41 -9.55 7.98 12.32
C GLU A 41 -8.54 9.06 12.73
N ASP A 42 -7.31 9.01 12.22
CA ASP A 42 -6.28 10.03 12.39
C ASP A 42 -5.59 10.36 11.03
N PRO A 43 -5.99 11.45 10.36
CA PRO A 43 -5.41 11.85 9.08
C PRO A 43 -4.10 12.63 9.22
N SER A 44 -3.41 12.55 10.38
CA SER A 44 -2.12 13.21 10.58
C SER A 44 -1.06 12.75 9.55
N PRO A 45 -0.15 13.65 9.13
CA PRO A 45 0.93 13.29 8.20
C PRO A 45 1.79 12.13 8.70
N ASP A 46 2.01 12.05 10.02
CA ASP A 46 2.82 11.01 10.65
C ASP A 46 2.15 9.63 10.56
N ASN A 47 0.82 9.56 10.76
CA ASN A 47 0.07 8.31 10.61
C ASN A 47 0.00 7.85 9.14
N VAL A 48 -0.14 8.78 8.20
CA VAL A 48 -0.08 8.47 6.76
C VAL A 48 1.30 7.92 6.39
N SER A 49 2.38 8.58 6.83
CA SER A 49 3.76 8.13 6.58
C SER A 49 4.00 6.73 7.16
N SER A 50 3.62 6.51 8.43
CA SER A 50 3.74 5.22 9.09
C SER A 50 2.92 4.11 8.42
N SER A 51 1.78 4.47 7.83
CA SER A 51 0.94 3.56 7.05
C SER A 51 1.59 3.20 5.71
N VAL A 52 2.19 4.18 5.03
CA VAL A 52 2.99 3.95 3.81
C VAL A 52 4.14 2.99 4.09
N ASP A 53 4.86 3.18 5.21
CA ASP A 53 5.96 2.30 5.59
C ASP A 53 5.53 0.84 5.77
N GLN A 54 4.40 0.62 6.43
CA GLN A 54 3.86 -0.71 6.68
C GLN A 54 3.42 -1.41 5.40
N ILE A 55 2.67 -0.73 4.53
CA ILE A 55 2.23 -1.33 3.27
C ILE A 55 3.42 -1.58 2.33
N TYR A 56 4.35 -0.64 2.25
CA TYR A 56 5.58 -0.80 1.46
C TYR A 56 6.38 -2.02 1.91
N ALA A 57 6.55 -2.23 3.22
CA ALA A 57 7.29 -3.37 3.75
C ALA A 57 6.67 -4.71 3.32
N ILE A 58 5.33 -4.81 3.27
CA ILE A 58 4.66 -6.02 2.77
C ILE A 58 4.98 -6.28 1.30
N PHE A 59 4.98 -5.24 0.46
CA PHE A 59 5.34 -5.38 -0.96
C PHE A 59 6.84 -5.69 -1.14
N ALA A 60 7.73 -4.98 -0.45
CA ALA A 60 9.18 -5.15 -0.54
C ALA A 60 9.63 -6.55 -0.08
N ASN A 61 9.11 -7.05 1.04
CA ASN A 61 9.46 -8.36 1.57
C ASN A 61 8.93 -9.53 0.71
N ASN A 62 7.95 -9.27 -0.17
CA ASN A 62 7.29 -10.30 -0.96
C ASN A 62 7.35 -10.02 -2.48
N VAL A 63 8.26 -9.17 -2.95
CA VAL A 63 8.35 -8.69 -4.34
C VAL A 63 8.46 -9.81 -5.40
N ASN A 64 8.96 -10.98 -5.00
CA ASN A 64 9.11 -12.14 -5.88
C ASN A 64 7.81 -12.95 -6.04
N MET A 65 6.77 -12.68 -5.26
CA MET A 65 5.47 -13.36 -5.40
C MET A 65 4.71 -12.83 -6.63
N PRO A 66 4.16 -13.70 -7.50
CA PRO A 66 3.42 -13.26 -8.68
C PRO A 66 2.22 -12.35 -8.36
N SER A 67 1.51 -12.63 -7.27
CA SER A 67 0.38 -11.80 -6.81
C SER A 67 0.81 -10.39 -6.39
N VAL A 68 2.00 -10.25 -5.79
CA VAL A 68 2.58 -8.96 -5.41
C VAL A 68 3.02 -8.19 -6.66
N GLN A 69 3.60 -8.87 -7.64
CA GLN A 69 3.98 -8.24 -8.92
C GLN A 69 2.76 -7.75 -9.70
N ASP A 70 1.69 -8.54 -9.75
CA ASP A 70 0.41 -8.15 -10.35
C ASP A 70 -0.21 -6.94 -9.65
N ASP A 71 -0.13 -6.89 -8.33
CA ASP A 71 -0.62 -5.77 -7.54
C ASP A 71 0.21 -4.51 -7.78
N LEU A 72 1.55 -4.63 -7.80
CA LEU A 72 2.43 -3.52 -8.15
C LEU A 72 2.15 -3.00 -9.57
N LYS A 73 1.89 -3.89 -10.53
CA LYS A 73 1.47 -3.50 -11.88
C LYS A 73 0.15 -2.74 -11.89
N THR A 74 -0.80 -3.18 -11.06
CA THR A 74 -2.14 -2.59 -10.99
C THR A 74 -2.11 -1.20 -10.33
N ILE A 75 -1.22 -0.99 -9.36
CA ILE A 75 -1.11 0.27 -8.62
C ILE A 75 -0.23 1.29 -9.35
N PHE A 76 0.87 0.83 -9.97
CA PHE A 76 1.94 1.70 -10.49
C PHE A 76 2.25 1.55 -11.99
N GLY A 77 1.63 0.58 -12.67
CA GLY A 77 1.79 0.34 -14.10
C GLY A 77 0.79 1.08 -14.98
#